data_AF-A0A6G2KUC6-F1
#
_entry.id   AF-A0A6G2KUC6-F1
#
_cell.length_a   1.000
_cell.length_b   1.000
_cell.length_c   1.000
_cell.angle_alpha   90.00
_cell.angle_beta   90.00
_cell.angle_gamma   90.00
#
_symmetry.space_group_name_H-M   'P 1'
#
loop_
_entity.id
_entity.type
_entity.pdbx_description
1 polymer ?
#
loop_
_entity_poly.entity_id
_entity_poly.type
_entity_poly.pdbx_seq_one_letter_code
_entity_poly.pdbx_strand_id
1 'polypeptide(L)'
;MHIWLEQIFLNIIGTEWIIVIFAALLLLLGTGKLPAAAKKMGRVAADIEKAKNDLMQQARPDLTIKMSGPVNTERQKLEAMAKSLGIEYEDVSNTDLKKTIQDKIGGQSKDA
;
A
#
# COMPACT_ATOMS: atom_id res chain seq x y z
N MET A 1 -14.93 -40.44 -15.23
CA MET A 1 -13.95 -39.98 -16.24
C MET A 1 -14.06 -38.48 -16.57
N HIS A 2 -15.14 -37.79 -16.20
CA HIS A 2 -15.33 -36.36 -16.51
C HIS A 2 -14.61 -35.40 -15.53
N ILE A 3 -14.47 -35.79 -14.25
CA ILE A 3 -13.89 -34.93 -13.19
C ILE A 3 -12.35 -34.83 -13.28
N TRP A 4 -11.71 -35.80 -13.92
CA TRP A 4 -10.25 -35.85 -14.10
C TRP A 4 -9.73 -34.87 -15.15
N LEU A 5 -10.58 -34.40 -16.07
CA LEU A 5 -10.20 -33.44 -17.11
C LEU A 5 -10.19 -32.00 -16.54
N GLU A 6 -11.21 -31.62 -15.77
CA GLU A 6 -11.30 -30.31 -15.13
C GLU A 6 -10.09 -30.00 -14.22
N GLN A 7 -9.60 -31.01 -13.49
CA GLN A 7 -8.45 -30.86 -12.61
C GLN A 7 -7.15 -30.58 -13.38
N ILE A 8 -6.97 -31.12 -14.60
CA ILE A 8 -5.76 -30.86 -15.40
C ILE A 8 -5.73 -29.40 -15.88
N PHE A 9 -6.89 -28.83 -16.25
CA PHE A 9 -7.00 -27.42 -16.63
C PHE A 9 -6.78 -26.47 -15.44
N LEU A 10 -7.22 -26.85 -14.24
CA LEU A 10 -7.14 -26.04 -13.02
C LEU A 10 -5.85 -26.23 -12.21
N ASN A 11 -5.02 -27.25 -12.48
CA ASN A 11 -3.72 -27.40 -11.80
C ASN A 11 -2.57 -26.63 -12.48
N ILE A 12 -2.86 -26.01 -13.63
CA ILE A 12 -1.92 -25.25 -14.46
C ILE A 12 -2.10 -23.73 -14.27
N ILE A 13 -2.67 -23.31 -13.13
CA ILE A 13 -2.90 -21.89 -12.77
C ILE A 13 -1.59 -21.23 -12.33
N GLY A 14 -0.59 -21.24 -13.22
CA GLY A 14 0.72 -20.61 -13.07
C GLY A 14 1.17 -19.94 -14.38
N THR A 15 2.47 -20.00 -14.65
CA THR A 15 3.15 -19.34 -15.78
C THR A 15 2.59 -19.75 -17.16
N GLU A 16 1.92 -20.88 -17.27
CA GLU A 16 1.35 -21.39 -18.53
C GLU A 16 0.15 -20.58 -19.04
N TRP A 17 -0.68 -19.99 -18.18
CA TRP A 17 -1.72 -19.05 -18.64
C TRP A 17 -1.12 -17.70 -19.07
N ILE A 18 -0.01 -17.30 -18.45
CA ILE A 18 0.70 -16.05 -18.80
C ILE A 18 1.22 -16.13 -20.23
N ILE A 19 1.76 -17.27 -20.67
CA ILE A 19 2.23 -17.42 -22.06
C ILE A 19 1.07 -17.42 -23.06
N VAL A 20 -0.08 -18.02 -22.73
CA VAL A 20 -1.26 -18.01 -23.60
C VAL A 20 -1.81 -16.59 -23.76
N ILE A 21 -1.94 -15.83 -22.66
CA ILE A 21 -2.38 -14.43 -22.70
C ILE A 21 -1.37 -13.58 -23.48
N PHE A 22 -0.07 -13.79 -23.26
CA PHE A 22 0.98 -13.06 -23.97
C PHE A 22 0.98 -13.36 -25.47
N ALA A 23 0.82 -14.63 -25.85
CA ALA A 23 0.69 -15.04 -27.24
C ALA A 23 -0.56 -14.43 -27.89
N ALA A 24 -1.71 -14.44 -27.21
CA ALA A 24 -2.94 -13.80 -27.68
C ALA A 24 -2.75 -12.28 -27.88
N LEU A 25 -2.10 -11.60 -26.94
CA LEU A 25 -1.77 -10.17 -27.06
C LEU A 25 -0.83 -9.92 -28.24
N LEU A 26 0.20 -10.74 -28.44
CA LEU A 26 1.12 -10.61 -29.57
C LEU A 26 0.44 -10.86 -30.91
N LEU A 27 -0.51 -11.79 -30.99
CA LEU A 27 -1.27 -12.08 -32.21
C LEU A 27 -2.29 -10.96 -32.53
N LEU A 28 -2.96 -10.40 -31.51
CA LEU A 28 -3.96 -9.35 -31.70
C LEU A 28 -3.35 -7.96 -31.91
N LEU A 29 -2.32 -7.60 -31.14
CA LEU A 29 -1.69 -6.27 -31.19
C LEU A 29 -0.45 -6.22 -32.10
N GLY A 30 0.14 -7.38 -32.41
CA GLY A 30 1.42 -7.48 -33.09
C GLY A 30 2.62 -7.22 -32.16
N THR A 31 3.79 -7.75 -32.53
CA THR A 31 5.05 -7.62 -31.76
C THR A 31 5.62 -6.20 -31.72
N GLY A 32 5.21 -5.31 -32.63
CA GLY A 32 5.76 -3.95 -32.74
C GLY A 32 5.07 -2.90 -31.87
N LYS A 33 3.83 -3.14 -31.42
CA LYS A 33 3.04 -2.14 -30.67
C LYS A 33 3.33 -2.19 -29.17
N LEU A 34 3.59 -3.38 -28.61
CA LEU A 34 3.93 -3.53 -27.18
C LEU A 34 5.23 -2.80 -26.80
N PRO A 35 6.36 -2.92 -27.55
CA PRO A 35 7.59 -2.20 -27.22
C PRO A 35 7.43 -0.67 -27.35
N ALA A 36 6.66 -0.21 -28.35
CA ALA A 36 6.41 1.21 -28.55
C ALA A 36 5.58 1.82 -27.41
N ALA A 37 4.55 1.09 -26.93
CA ALA A 37 3.74 1.50 -25.78
C ALA A 37 4.57 1.50 -24.49
N ALA A 38 5.35 0.45 -24.24
CA ALA A 38 6.25 0.36 -23.10
C ALA A 38 7.28 1.49 -23.10
N LYS A 39 7.85 1.85 -24.26
CA LYS A 39 8.81 2.96 -24.39
C LYS A 39 8.18 4.32 -24.06
N LYS A 40 6.92 4.54 -24.44
CA LYS A 40 6.18 5.77 -24.08
C LYS A 40 5.87 5.82 -22.59
N MET A 41 5.34 4.74 -22.03
CA MET A 41 5.03 4.62 -20.60
C MET A 41 6.29 4.74 -19.75
N GLY A 42 7.39 4.10 -20.15
CA GLY A 42 8.68 4.17 -19.47
C GLY A 42 9.29 5.56 -19.50
N ARG A 43 9.14 6.32 -20.59
CA ARG A 43 9.56 7.73 -20.63
C ARG A 43 8.77 8.60 -19.65
N VAL A 44 7.44 8.47 -19.65
CA VAL A 44 6.58 9.21 -18.72
C VAL A 44 6.90 8.85 -17.27
N ALA A 45 7.06 7.55 -16.96
CA ALA A 45 7.44 7.09 -15.63
C ALA A 45 8.81 7.63 -15.20
N ALA A 46 9.79 7.63 -16.12
CA ALA A 46 11.13 8.17 -15.85
C ALA A 46 11.09 9.70 -15.62
N ASP A 47 10.28 10.44 -16.36
CA ASP A 47 10.12 11.89 -16.17
C ASP A 47 9.42 12.19 -14.83
N ILE A 48 8.44 11.38 -14.42
CA ILE A 48 7.82 11.48 -13.09
C ILE A 48 8.83 11.17 -11.99
N GLU A 49 9.66 10.14 -12.16
CA GLU A 49 10.68 9.77 -11.18
C GLU A 49 11.74 10.87 -11.05
N LYS A 50 12.18 11.46 -12.16
CA LYS A 50 13.06 12.64 -12.17
C LYS A 50 12.40 13.83 -11.47
N ALA A 51 11.17 14.18 -11.82
CA ALA A 51 10.47 15.28 -11.19
C ALA A 51 10.28 15.06 -9.68
N LYS A 52 9.93 13.84 -9.25
CA LYS A 52 9.84 13.48 -7.83
C LYS A 52 11.19 13.57 -7.14
N ASN A 53 12.24 13.06 -7.76
CA ASN A 53 13.59 13.11 -7.21
C ASN A 53 14.10 14.55 -7.11
N ASP A 54 13.87 15.39 -8.13
CA ASP A 54 14.25 16.79 -8.13
C ASP A 54 13.44 17.59 -7.10
N LEU A 55 12.14 17.31 -6.97
CA LEU A 55 11.30 17.86 -5.92
C LEU A 55 11.74 17.39 -4.53
N MET A 56 12.17 16.14 -4.34
CA MET A 56 12.71 15.67 -3.07
C MET A 56 14.08 16.24 -2.77
N GLN A 57 14.92 16.47 -3.77
CA GLN A 57 16.24 17.11 -3.59
C GLN A 57 16.09 18.60 -3.30
N GLN A 58 15.12 19.28 -3.92
CA GLN A 58 14.82 20.70 -3.66
C GLN A 58 13.97 20.91 -2.39
N ALA A 59 13.06 19.97 -2.08
CA ALA A 59 12.31 19.89 -0.81
C ALA A 59 13.12 19.20 0.31
N ARG A 60 14.44 19.07 0.15
CA ARG A 60 15.40 19.07 1.25
C ARG A 60 15.97 20.48 1.43
N PRO A 61 15.19 21.50 1.82
CA PRO A 61 15.76 22.46 2.72
C PRO A 61 16.02 21.73 4.04
N ASP A 62 17.01 22.22 4.77
CA ASP A 62 17.35 21.87 6.13
C ASP A 62 16.15 22.05 7.10
N LEU A 63 15.13 21.18 6.99
CA LEU A 63 13.88 21.24 7.73
C LEU A 63 13.47 19.82 8.13
N THR A 64 13.68 19.53 9.40
CA THR A 64 12.74 18.99 10.42
C THR A 64 11.25 18.84 10.07
N ILE A 65 10.88 18.46 8.84
CA ILE A 65 9.53 18.04 8.50
C ILE A 65 9.38 16.61 8.99
N LYS A 66 8.93 16.53 10.23
CA LYS A 66 8.30 15.38 10.90
C LYS A 66 7.18 14.90 9.98
N MET A 67 7.52 14.10 8.97
CA MET A 67 6.56 13.45 8.09
C MET A 67 5.67 12.57 8.97
N SER A 68 4.46 13.06 9.23
CA SER A 68 3.32 12.22 9.55
C SER A 68 3.00 11.41 8.29
N GLY A 69 3.81 10.37 8.04
CA GLY A 69 3.48 9.33 7.07
C GLY A 69 2.22 8.56 7.52
N PRO A 70 1.82 7.49 6.78
CA PRO A 70 0.85 6.55 7.31
C PRO A 70 1.26 6.16 8.75
N VAL A 71 0.27 6.03 9.63
CA VAL A 71 0.43 5.71 11.06
C VAL A 71 1.13 4.34 11.19
N ASN A 72 2.45 4.34 11.04
CA ASN A 72 3.23 3.14 10.81
C ASN A 72 3.59 2.45 12.12
N THR A 73 3.60 3.20 13.22
CA THR A 73 3.97 2.69 14.54
C THR A 73 2.73 2.53 15.41
N GLU A 74 2.77 1.51 16.27
CA GLU A 74 1.72 1.26 17.26
C GLU A 74 1.51 2.48 18.17
N ARG A 75 2.60 3.19 18.48
CA ARG A 75 2.58 4.45 19.23
C ARG A 75 1.67 5.48 18.57
N GLN A 76 1.88 5.79 17.29
CA GLN A 76 1.11 6.82 16.60
C GLN A 76 -0.39 6.47 16.48
N LYS A 77 -0.73 5.18 16.38
CA LYS A 77 -2.14 4.73 16.40
C LYS A 77 -2.78 5.00 17.77
N LEU A 78 -2.05 4.72 18.86
CA LEU A 78 -2.51 5.03 20.22
C LEU A 78 -2.66 6.53 20.43
N GLU A 79 -1.72 7.34 19.94
CA GLU A 79 -1.76 8.81 20.04
C GLU A 79 -2.93 9.40 19.23
N ALA A 80 -3.23 8.87 18.04
CA ALA A 80 -4.38 9.29 17.24
C ALA A 80 -5.72 8.97 17.94
N MET A 81 -5.82 7.80 18.58
CA MET A 81 -6.99 7.43 19.39
C MET A 81 -7.10 8.30 20.64
N ALA A 82 -6.00 8.52 21.36
CA ALA A 82 -5.94 9.38 22.53
C ALA A 82 -6.39 10.81 22.20
N LYS A 83 -5.88 11.37 21.11
CA LYS A 83 -6.27 12.70 20.60
C LYS A 83 -7.77 12.78 20.28
N SER A 84 -8.33 11.73 19.67
CA SER A 84 -9.76 11.65 19.35
C SER A 84 -10.64 11.55 20.61
N LEU A 85 -10.11 11.00 21.70
CA LEU A 85 -10.78 10.84 22.98
C LEU A 85 -10.49 11.97 23.98
N GLY A 86 -9.67 12.96 23.60
CA GLY A 86 -9.23 14.05 24.48
C GLY A 86 -8.34 13.59 25.65
N ILE A 87 -7.56 12.52 25.46
CA ILE A 87 -6.63 11.98 26.45
C ILE A 87 -5.23 12.58 26.16
N GLU A 88 -4.58 13.14 27.17
CA GLU A 88 -3.19 13.60 27.09
C GLU A 88 -2.22 12.41 27.03
N TYR A 89 -1.22 12.47 26.15
CA TYR A 89 -0.34 11.33 25.85
C TYR A 89 1.15 11.67 25.77
N GLU A 90 1.56 12.92 25.99
CA GLU A 90 2.91 13.42 25.70
C GLU A 90 4.03 12.69 26.50
N ASP A 91 3.77 12.32 27.75
CA ASP A 91 4.75 11.65 28.64
C ASP A 91 4.27 10.27 29.16
N VAL A 92 3.30 9.65 28.48
CA VAL A 92 2.68 8.40 28.92
C VAL A 92 3.26 7.20 28.16
N SER A 93 3.63 6.15 28.88
CA SER A 93 4.12 4.91 28.29
C SER A 93 3.06 4.25 27.39
N ASN A 94 3.48 3.46 26.40
CA ASN A 94 2.54 2.84 25.47
C ASN A 94 1.54 1.91 26.16
N THR A 95 1.98 1.23 27.22
CA THR A 95 1.15 0.33 28.03
C THR A 95 0.11 1.09 28.83
N ASP A 96 0.51 2.19 29.46
CA ASP A 96 -0.40 3.03 30.25
C ASP A 96 -1.40 3.76 29.34
N LEU A 97 -0.93 4.31 28.22
CA LEU A 97 -1.77 4.99 27.24
C LEU A 97 -2.83 4.05 26.65
N LYS A 98 -2.44 2.82 26.31
CA LYS A 98 -3.37 1.79 25.83
C LYS A 98 -4.42 1.45 26.88
N LYS A 99 -4.03 1.33 28.15
CA LYS A 99 -4.97 1.06 29.25
C LYS A 99 -5.96 2.21 29.42
N THR A 100 -5.51 3.46 29.41
CA THR A 100 -6.39 4.64 29.52
C THR A 100 -7.36 4.73 28.35
N ILE A 101 -6.92 4.45 27.12
CA ILE A 101 -7.79 4.40 25.94
C ILE A 101 -8.83 3.28 26.10
N GLN A 102 -8.41 2.09 26.54
CA GLN A 102 -9.31 0.95 26.78
C GLN A 102 -10.32 1.23 27.88
N ASP A 103 -9.94 1.87 28.98
CA ASP A 103 -10.84 2.25 30.07
C ASP A 103 -11.86 3.30 29.60
N LYS A 104 -11.43 4.27 28.76
CA LYS A 104 -12.33 5.30 28.21
C LYS A 104 -13.33 4.74 27.21
N ILE A 105 -12.90 3.83 26.32
CA ILE A 105 -13.77 3.18 25.32
C ILE A 105 -14.64 2.10 25.97
N GLY A 106 -14.06 1.24 26.81
CA GLY A 106 -14.74 0.14 27.49
C GLY A 106 -15.68 0.59 28.61
N GLY A 107 -15.42 1.74 29.23
CA GLY A 107 -16.31 2.37 30.19
C GLY A 107 -17.60 2.92 29.56
N GLN A 108 -17.59 3.31 28.28
CA GLN A 108 -18.78 3.79 27.55
C GLN A 108 -19.74 2.65 27.16
N SER A 109 -19.35 1.38 27.33
CA SER A 109 -20.18 0.21 27.02
C SER A 109 -20.98 -0.33 28.22
N LYS A 110 -20.90 0.31 29.41
CA LYS A 110 -21.61 -0.18 30.61
C LYS A 110 -22.93 0.53 30.91
N ASP A 111 -23.33 1.50 30.08
CA ASP A 111 -24.61 2.20 30.22
C ASP A 111 -25.45 2.03 28.94
N ALA A 112 -26.04 0.85 28.76
CA ALA A 112 -27.21 0.59 27.90
C ALA A 112 -27.96 -0.65 28.38
#